data_AF-A0A1Q7V7C4-F1
#
_entry.id   AF-A0A1Q7V7C4-F1
#
_cell.length_a   1.000
_cell.length_b   1.000
_cell.length_c   1.000
_cell.angle_alpha   90.00
_cell.angle_beta   90.00
_cell.angle_gamma   90.00
#
_symmetry.space_group_name_H-M   'P 1'
#
loop_
_entity.id
_entity.type
_entity.pdbx_description
1 polymer ?
#
loop_
_entity_poly.entity_id
_entity_poly.type
_entity_poly.pdbx_seq_one_letter_code
_entity_poly.pdbx_strand_id
1 'polypeptide(L)'
;MNSKSKPFLALVLSILIATAGCSAQWINTALQDLPVLTQMALNIATLVSTLAAGQQASTGDIAVIQNISAQASRDLNLLQTLYSEYKAGPSATTLKKIQNAISDLNQNLPAMLQSAHISNATVSTRIAAAVNLILTTVNSFAALMPQSSAATSRKISSAPLLHASELKKQWNQQVCAPTGNPVLDAAFASSALR
;
A
#
# COMPACT_ATOMS: atom_id res chain seq x y z
N MET A 1 29.73 -51.08 52.05
CA MET A 1 30.26 -49.70 51.82
C MET A 1 29.53 -49.16 50.59
N ASN A 2 28.43 -48.42 50.81
CA ASN A 2 28.29 -46.96 50.61
C ASN A 2 28.52 -46.55 49.13
N SER A 3 27.65 -45.82 48.42
CA SER A 3 26.68 -44.81 48.87
C SER A 3 25.62 -44.49 47.78
N LYS A 4 24.53 -43.85 48.24
CA LYS A 4 23.32 -43.26 47.60
C LYS A 4 23.66 -42.30 46.42
N SER A 5 22.82 -41.94 45.44
CA SER A 5 21.48 -41.33 45.52
C SER A 5 20.87 -41.13 44.10
N LYS A 6 19.54 -41.32 43.92
CA LYS A 6 18.71 -40.66 42.88
C LYS A 6 18.39 -39.21 43.35
N PRO A 7 17.69 -38.29 42.63
CA PRO A 7 17.24 -38.19 41.22
C PRO A 7 17.53 -36.75 40.65
N PHE A 8 16.86 -36.33 39.57
CA PHE A 8 16.77 -34.97 39.02
C PHE A 8 17.90 -34.48 38.10
N LEU A 9 17.69 -34.67 36.79
CA LEU A 9 18.11 -33.70 35.78
C LEU A 9 16.92 -33.42 34.88
N ALA A 10 16.01 -32.63 35.44
CA ALA A 10 15.14 -31.76 34.67
C ALA A 10 16.05 -30.76 33.93
N LEU A 11 16.40 -31.08 32.68
CA LEU A 11 17.03 -30.11 31.79
C LEU A 11 16.05 -29.80 30.66
N VAL A 12 15.13 -28.91 31.02
CA VAL A 12 14.54 -27.88 30.18
C VAL A 12 14.18 -28.37 28.77
N LEU A 13 12.94 -28.87 28.67
CA LEU A 13 12.14 -28.76 27.46
C LEU A 13 12.03 -27.26 27.16
N SER A 14 13.05 -26.70 26.51
CA SER A 14 13.06 -25.33 26.02
C SER A 14 11.93 -25.24 25.02
N ILE A 15 10.79 -24.79 25.52
CA ILE A 15 9.70 -24.23 24.73
C ILE A 15 10.38 -23.20 23.84
N LEU A 16 10.60 -23.58 22.58
CA LEU A 16 10.74 -22.66 21.47
C LEU A 16 9.42 -21.90 21.42
N ILE A 17 9.28 -20.90 22.30
CA ILE A 17 8.29 -19.86 22.10
C ILE A 17 8.72 -19.27 20.78
N ALA A 18 7.88 -19.55 19.78
CA ALA A 18 8.00 -19.05 18.43
C ALA A 18 8.52 -17.62 18.50
N THR A 19 9.61 -17.36 17.81
CA THR A 19 10.15 -16.03 17.55
C THR A 19 9.15 -15.24 16.71
N ALA A 20 7.98 -14.92 17.27
CA ALA A 20 7.05 -13.93 16.73
C ALA A 20 7.63 -12.50 16.79
N GLY A 21 8.80 -12.34 17.41
CA GLY A 21 9.58 -11.10 17.42
C GLY A 21 10.19 -10.72 16.07
N CYS A 22 10.30 -11.65 15.10
CA CYS A 22 10.79 -11.34 13.74
C CYS A 22 9.65 -11.12 12.72
N SER A 23 8.41 -11.54 13.03
CA SER A 23 7.27 -11.47 12.10
C SER A 23 6.40 -10.21 12.26
N ALA A 24 6.77 -9.25 13.10
CA ALA A 24 6.01 -8.01 13.34
C ALA A 24 6.59 -6.78 12.61
N GLN A 25 7.75 -6.90 11.96
CA GLN A 25 8.38 -5.75 11.32
C GLN A 25 7.60 -5.27 10.10
N TRP A 26 7.11 -6.20 9.27
CA TRP A 26 6.34 -5.86 8.07
C TRP A 26 5.07 -5.07 8.38
N ILE A 27 4.37 -5.41 9.47
CA ILE A 27 3.12 -4.73 9.82
C ILE A 27 3.36 -3.33 10.37
N ASN A 28 4.47 -3.13 11.08
CA ASN A 28 4.88 -1.79 11.52
C ASN A 28 5.30 -0.93 10.31
N THR A 29 6.03 -1.48 9.35
CA THR A 29 6.36 -0.79 8.10
C THR A 29 5.10 -0.42 7.32
N ALA A 30 4.18 -1.37 7.12
CA ALA A 30 2.92 -1.11 6.45
C ALA A 30 2.11 -0.01 7.15
N LEU A 31 1.97 -0.07 8.48
CA LEU A 31 1.26 0.95 9.25
C LEU A 31 1.93 2.34 9.23
N GLN A 32 3.25 2.41 9.07
CA GLN A 32 3.97 3.68 8.95
C GLN A 32 3.80 4.35 7.59
N ASP A 33 3.82 3.56 6.53
CA ASP A 33 3.80 4.07 5.16
C ASP A 33 2.37 4.26 4.61
N LEU A 34 1.40 3.48 5.11
CA LEU A 34 0.01 3.51 4.63
C LEU A 34 -0.68 4.87 4.75
N PRO A 35 -0.48 5.69 5.80
CA PRO A 35 -1.00 7.07 5.82
C PRO A 35 -0.55 7.92 4.63
N VAL A 36 0.67 7.68 4.10
CA VAL A 36 1.16 8.39 2.91
C VAL A 36 0.40 7.91 1.67
N LEU A 37 0.10 6.62 1.55
CA LEU A 37 -0.71 6.10 0.45
C LEU A 37 -2.14 6.64 0.50
N THR A 38 -2.73 6.72 1.69
CA THR A 38 -4.05 7.33 1.86
C THR A 38 -4.04 8.80 1.44
N GLN A 39 -2.99 9.54 1.81
CA GLN A 39 -2.81 10.93 1.36
C GLN A 39 -2.62 11.02 -0.16
N MET A 40 -1.91 10.09 -0.80
CA MET A 40 -1.81 10.02 -2.26
C MET A 40 -3.19 9.88 -2.91
N ALA A 41 -4.00 8.94 -2.42
CA ALA A 41 -5.36 8.75 -2.92
C ALA A 41 -6.22 10.01 -2.75
N LEU A 42 -6.09 10.71 -1.62
CA LEU A 42 -6.77 12.01 -1.41
C LEU A 42 -6.24 13.11 -2.33
N ASN A 43 -4.93 13.14 -2.61
CA ASN A 43 -4.34 14.10 -3.53
C ASN A 43 -4.81 13.88 -4.98
N ILE A 44 -5.18 12.65 -5.36
CA ILE A 44 -5.89 12.40 -6.63
C ILE A 44 -7.23 13.16 -6.64
N ALA A 45 -7.98 13.18 -5.53
CA ALA A 45 -9.22 13.96 -5.44
C ALA A 45 -8.97 15.48 -5.55
N THR A 46 -7.87 15.98 -4.96
CA THR A 46 -7.47 17.39 -5.10
C THR A 46 -7.16 17.77 -6.55
N LEU A 47 -6.56 16.86 -7.33
CA LEU A 47 -6.36 17.06 -8.76
C LEU A 47 -7.68 17.29 -9.50
N VAL A 48 -8.74 16.58 -9.12
CA VAL A 48 -10.05 16.75 -9.76
C VAL A 48 -10.54 18.19 -9.64
N SER A 49 -10.51 18.76 -8.44
CA SER A 49 -10.99 20.13 -8.19
C SER A 49 -10.25 21.16 -9.03
N THR A 50 -8.93 20.99 -9.18
CA THR A 50 -8.08 21.91 -9.97
C THR A 50 -8.21 21.70 -11.47
N LEU A 51 -8.33 20.44 -11.93
CA LEU A 51 -8.57 20.10 -13.33
C LEU A 51 -9.94 20.61 -13.81
N ALA A 52 -10.97 20.52 -12.96
CA ALA A 52 -12.29 21.06 -13.24
C ALA A 52 -12.26 22.59 -13.36
N ALA A 53 -11.61 23.27 -12.41
CA ALA A 53 -11.47 24.73 -12.44
C ALA A 53 -10.69 25.23 -13.67
N GLY A 54 -9.67 24.48 -14.10
CA GLY A 54 -8.87 24.79 -15.28
C GLY A 54 -9.45 24.31 -16.61
N GLN A 55 -10.64 23.71 -16.62
CA GLN A 55 -11.26 23.07 -17.80
C GLN A 55 -10.32 22.08 -18.51
N GLN A 56 -9.44 21.41 -17.76
CA GLN A 56 -8.43 20.49 -18.30
C GLN A 56 -8.93 19.05 -18.43
N ALA A 57 -10.14 18.76 -17.95
CA ALA A 57 -10.80 17.46 -17.99
C ALA A 57 -12.32 17.64 -18.15
N SER A 58 -12.96 16.72 -18.85
CA SER A 58 -14.43 16.73 -19.02
C SER A 58 -15.13 16.33 -17.71
N THR A 59 -16.43 16.63 -17.57
CA THR A 59 -17.21 16.19 -16.39
C THR A 59 -17.19 14.67 -16.21
N GLY A 60 -17.17 13.91 -17.32
CA GLY A 60 -17.01 12.46 -17.29
C GLY A 60 -15.65 12.03 -16.74
N ASP A 61 -14.57 12.63 -17.24
CA ASP A 61 -13.21 12.36 -16.75
C ASP A 61 -13.08 12.68 -15.24
N ILE A 62 -13.63 13.83 -14.82
CA ILE A 62 -13.65 14.27 -13.42
C ILE A 62 -14.38 13.23 -12.54
N ALA A 63 -15.55 12.77 -12.95
CA ALA A 63 -16.31 11.78 -12.18
C ALA A 63 -15.54 10.45 -12.04
N VAL A 64 -14.87 9.99 -13.09
CA VAL A 64 -14.09 8.76 -13.00
C VAL A 64 -12.88 8.92 -12.10
N ILE A 65 -12.13 10.02 -12.21
CA ILE A 65 -10.97 10.28 -11.35
C ILE A 65 -11.40 10.37 -9.87
N GLN A 66 -12.55 10.99 -9.59
CA GLN A 66 -13.14 10.99 -8.23
C GLN A 66 -13.44 9.58 -7.75
N ASN A 67 -14.08 8.75 -8.58
CA ASN A 67 -14.39 7.37 -8.21
C ASN A 67 -13.12 6.57 -7.90
N ILE A 68 -12.06 6.71 -8.71
CA ILE A 68 -10.76 6.08 -8.47
C ILE A 68 -10.19 6.51 -7.12
N SER A 69 -10.18 7.82 -6.84
CA SER A 69 -9.68 8.36 -5.56
C SER A 69 -10.48 7.81 -4.37
N ALA A 70 -11.80 7.79 -4.47
CA ALA A 70 -12.69 7.30 -3.42
C ALA A 70 -12.50 5.81 -3.19
N GLN A 71 -12.38 5.02 -4.25
CA GLN A 71 -12.11 3.58 -4.14
C GLN A 71 -10.77 3.32 -3.47
N ALA A 72 -9.70 3.96 -3.95
CA ALA A 72 -8.36 3.81 -3.38
C ALA A 72 -8.32 4.20 -1.91
N SER A 73 -8.91 5.35 -1.53
CA SER A 73 -8.97 5.78 -0.13
C SER A 73 -9.75 4.81 0.76
N ARG A 74 -10.89 4.28 0.28
CA ARG A 74 -11.68 3.30 1.04
C ARG A 74 -10.89 2.03 1.30
N ASP A 75 -10.28 1.48 0.27
CA ASP A 75 -9.56 0.21 0.38
C ASP A 75 -8.28 0.35 1.23
N LEU A 76 -7.57 1.47 1.12
CA LEU A 76 -6.41 1.77 1.96
C LEU A 76 -6.81 1.95 3.43
N ASN A 77 -7.91 2.66 3.71
CA ASN A 77 -8.43 2.77 5.08
C ASN A 77 -8.83 1.41 5.66
N LEU A 78 -9.47 0.55 4.84
CA LEU A 78 -9.77 -0.83 5.24
C LEU A 78 -8.49 -1.59 5.58
N LEU A 79 -7.44 -1.50 4.75
CA LEU A 79 -6.14 -2.11 5.05
C LEU A 79 -5.54 -1.58 6.36
N GLN A 80 -5.65 -0.28 6.64
CA GLN A 80 -5.20 0.29 7.90
C GLN A 80 -5.88 -0.36 9.11
N THR A 81 -7.21 -0.48 9.05
CA THR A 81 -8.01 -1.12 10.10
C THR A 81 -7.58 -2.58 10.27
N LEU A 82 -7.47 -3.33 9.18
CA LEU A 82 -7.09 -4.75 9.21
C LEU A 82 -5.66 -4.97 9.71
N TYR A 83 -4.71 -4.11 9.36
CA TYR A 83 -3.36 -4.16 9.91
C TYR A 83 -3.34 -3.84 11.40
N SER A 84 -4.13 -2.86 11.84
CA SER A 84 -4.25 -2.54 13.26
C SER A 84 -4.87 -3.69 14.07
N GLU A 85 -5.91 -4.33 13.52
CA GLU A 85 -6.54 -5.54 14.07
C GLU A 85 -5.53 -6.69 14.19
N TYR A 86 -4.79 -6.98 13.12
CA TYR A 86 -3.79 -8.05 13.14
C TYR A 86 -2.64 -7.74 14.12
N LYS A 87 -2.22 -6.48 14.22
CA LYS A 87 -1.19 -6.07 15.20
C LYS A 87 -1.66 -6.26 16.64
N ALA A 88 -2.93 -5.97 16.92
CA ALA A 88 -3.52 -6.14 18.25
C ALA A 88 -3.73 -7.61 18.62
N GLY A 89 -4.11 -8.46 17.65
CA GLY A 89 -4.32 -9.89 17.83
C GLY A 89 -4.07 -10.66 16.54
N PRO A 90 -2.83 -11.15 16.29
CA PRO A 90 -2.50 -11.85 15.07
C PRO A 90 -3.37 -13.09 14.88
N SER A 91 -4.09 -13.17 13.75
CA SER A 91 -4.94 -14.32 13.41
C SER A 91 -4.89 -14.64 11.92
N ALA A 92 -5.04 -15.92 11.57
CA ALA A 92 -5.11 -16.36 10.17
C ALA A 92 -6.31 -15.75 9.44
N THR A 93 -7.42 -15.52 10.15
CA THR A 93 -8.62 -14.88 9.62
C THR A 93 -8.35 -13.43 9.22
N THR A 94 -7.74 -12.64 10.10
CA THR A 94 -7.41 -11.24 9.81
C THR A 94 -6.34 -11.15 8.72
N LEU A 95 -5.37 -12.07 8.68
CA LEU A 95 -4.39 -12.16 7.59
C LEU A 95 -5.06 -12.40 6.23
N LYS A 96 -6.05 -13.31 6.18
CA LYS A 96 -6.80 -13.59 4.95
C LYS A 96 -7.64 -12.39 4.50
N LYS A 97 -8.24 -11.63 5.44
CA LYS A 97 -8.94 -10.38 5.12
C LYS A 97 -8.01 -9.35 4.49
N ILE A 98 -6.79 -9.20 5.02
CA ILE A 98 -5.75 -8.32 4.44
C ILE A 98 -5.44 -8.77 3.00
N GLN A 99 -5.19 -10.05 2.78
CA GLN A 99 -4.90 -10.59 1.44
C GLN A 99 -6.03 -10.32 0.45
N ASN A 100 -7.29 -10.49 0.88
CA ASN A 100 -8.45 -10.18 0.05
C ASN A 100 -8.50 -8.69 -0.30
N ALA A 101 -8.34 -7.79 0.68
CA ALA A 101 -8.34 -6.35 0.43
C ALA A 101 -7.22 -5.91 -0.54
N ILE A 102 -6.03 -6.53 -0.44
CA ILE A 102 -4.94 -6.32 -1.41
C ILE A 102 -5.33 -6.82 -2.80
N SER A 103 -5.97 -7.99 -2.89
CA SER A 103 -6.45 -8.54 -4.16
C SER A 103 -7.50 -7.63 -4.80
N ASP A 104 -8.45 -7.13 -4.00
CA ASP A 104 -9.51 -6.23 -4.45
C ASP A 104 -8.92 -4.92 -4.99
N LEU A 105 -7.92 -4.33 -4.31
CA LEU A 105 -7.17 -3.17 -4.82
C LEU A 105 -6.54 -3.43 -6.19
N ASN A 106 -5.86 -4.58 -6.32
CA ASN A 106 -5.16 -4.98 -7.55
C ASN A 106 -6.10 -5.31 -8.71
N GLN A 107 -7.38 -5.53 -8.46
CA GLN A 107 -8.37 -5.75 -9.52
C GLN A 107 -9.18 -4.48 -9.81
N ASN A 108 -9.71 -3.84 -8.77
CA ASN A 108 -10.66 -2.74 -8.90
C ASN A 108 -9.99 -1.49 -9.48
N LEU A 109 -8.82 -1.08 -8.96
CA LEU A 109 -8.19 0.16 -9.43
C LEU A 109 -7.75 0.07 -10.91
N PRO A 110 -7.09 -1.02 -11.37
CA PRO A 110 -6.78 -1.16 -12.79
C PRO A 110 -8.03 -1.24 -13.68
N ALA A 111 -9.09 -1.94 -13.25
CA ALA A 111 -10.34 -2.01 -14.02
C ALA A 111 -11.01 -0.64 -14.15
N MET A 112 -10.99 0.17 -13.09
CA MET A 112 -11.49 1.54 -13.11
C MET A 112 -10.65 2.42 -14.05
N LEU A 113 -9.32 2.28 -14.05
CA LEU A 113 -8.45 2.99 -14.99
C LEU A 113 -8.71 2.61 -16.44
N GLN A 114 -8.86 1.31 -16.73
CA GLN A 114 -9.11 0.81 -18.08
C GLN A 114 -10.45 1.30 -18.64
N SER A 115 -11.47 1.40 -17.78
CA SER A 115 -12.78 1.94 -18.16
C SER A 115 -12.85 3.47 -18.15
N ALA A 116 -11.84 4.16 -17.61
CA ALA A 116 -11.90 5.60 -17.39
C ALA A 116 -11.90 6.44 -18.66
N HIS A 117 -11.35 5.91 -19.77
CA HIS A 117 -11.27 6.58 -21.08
C HIS A 117 -10.99 8.10 -20.98
N ILE A 118 -10.03 8.48 -20.12
CA ILE A 118 -9.76 9.89 -19.81
C ILE A 118 -9.28 10.59 -21.08
N SER A 119 -10.02 11.63 -21.48
CA SER A 119 -9.81 12.29 -22.77
C SER A 119 -8.46 13.01 -22.87
N ASN A 120 -8.00 13.60 -21.76
CA ASN A 120 -6.71 14.29 -21.69
C ASN A 120 -5.60 13.28 -21.41
N ALA A 121 -4.74 13.01 -22.40
CA ALA A 121 -3.67 12.03 -22.31
C ALA A 121 -2.66 12.32 -21.18
N THR A 122 -2.37 13.59 -20.91
CA THR A 122 -1.48 14.00 -19.81
C THR A 122 -2.11 13.66 -18.46
N VAL A 123 -3.38 14.02 -18.27
CA VAL A 123 -4.14 13.67 -17.04
C VAL A 123 -4.21 12.15 -16.89
N SER A 124 -4.59 11.42 -17.95
CA SER A 124 -4.65 9.97 -17.94
C SER A 124 -3.32 9.34 -17.50
N THR A 125 -2.19 9.84 -18.02
CA THR A 125 -0.85 9.34 -17.67
C THR A 125 -0.52 9.59 -16.21
N ARG A 126 -0.84 10.78 -15.67
CA ARG A 126 -0.58 11.11 -14.26
C ARG A 126 -1.45 10.30 -13.30
N ILE A 127 -2.73 10.11 -13.63
CA ILE A 127 -3.64 9.28 -12.82
C ILE A 127 -3.23 7.81 -12.85
N ALA A 128 -2.84 7.28 -14.01
CA ALA A 128 -2.30 5.93 -14.11
C ALA A 128 -1.00 5.75 -13.29
N ALA A 129 -0.08 6.73 -13.35
CA ALA A 129 1.13 6.71 -12.53
C ALA A 129 0.83 6.73 -11.03
N ALA A 130 -0.10 7.58 -10.59
CA ALA A 130 -0.55 7.65 -9.20
C ALA A 130 -1.09 6.31 -8.69
N VAL A 131 -1.99 5.68 -9.44
CA VAL A 131 -2.56 4.37 -9.09
C VAL A 131 -1.49 3.28 -9.10
N ASN A 132 -0.60 3.26 -10.10
CA ASN A 132 0.48 2.27 -10.18
C ASN A 132 1.44 2.38 -8.99
N LEU A 133 1.72 3.59 -8.52
CA LEU A 133 2.51 3.80 -7.30
C LEU A 133 1.82 3.22 -6.06
N ILE A 134 0.51 3.45 -5.90
CA ILE A 134 -0.27 2.87 -4.80
C ILE A 134 -0.21 1.33 -4.85
N LEU A 135 -0.50 0.74 -6.02
CA LEU A 135 -0.51 -0.72 -6.21
C LEU A 135 0.87 -1.35 -5.97
N THR A 136 1.93 -0.74 -6.52
CA THR A 136 3.31 -1.24 -6.34
C THR A 136 3.71 -1.29 -4.87
N THR A 137 3.30 -0.28 -4.09
CA THR A 137 3.62 -0.21 -2.67
C THR A 137 2.78 -1.18 -1.84
N VAL A 138 1.49 -1.31 -2.12
CA VAL A 138 0.64 -2.33 -1.48
C VAL A 138 1.16 -3.74 -1.77
N ASN A 139 1.61 -4.02 -3.01
CA ASN A 139 2.21 -5.31 -3.36
C ASN A 139 3.57 -5.53 -2.70
N SER A 140 4.36 -4.47 -2.49
CA SER A 140 5.57 -4.54 -1.68
C SER A 140 5.26 -4.93 -0.24
N PHE A 141 4.18 -4.42 0.35
CA PHE A 141 3.73 -4.86 1.69
C PHE A 141 3.27 -6.32 1.67
N ALA A 142 2.53 -6.73 0.63
CA ALA A 142 2.09 -8.11 0.47
C ALA A 142 3.26 -9.11 0.44
N ALA A 143 4.37 -8.74 -0.22
CA ALA A 143 5.58 -9.56 -0.29
C ALA A 143 6.27 -9.77 1.07
N LEU A 144 6.04 -8.88 2.04
CA LEU A 144 6.57 -9.02 3.39
C LEU A 144 5.66 -9.82 4.35
N MET A 145 4.41 -10.06 3.95
CA MET A 145 3.45 -10.75 4.79
C MET A 145 3.89 -12.21 5.02
N PRO A 146 3.64 -12.78 6.22
CA PRO A 146 3.93 -14.17 6.50
C PRO A 146 3.13 -15.05 5.53
N GLN A 147 3.85 -15.75 4.65
CA GLN A 147 3.26 -16.71 3.72
C GLN A 147 2.84 -17.95 4.51
N SER A 148 1.58 -18.37 4.35
CA SER A 148 1.11 -19.63 4.95
C SER A 148 1.65 -20.80 4.12
N SER A 149 2.66 -21.48 4.65
CA SER A 149 3.24 -22.76 4.20
C SER A 149 4.24 -22.76 3.02
N ALA A 150 5.14 -23.74 3.13
CA ALA A 150 6.37 -23.97 2.39
C ALA A 150 6.20 -23.98 0.86
N ALA A 151 6.39 -22.82 0.23
CA ALA A 151 6.76 -22.76 -1.17
C ALA A 151 8.29 -22.60 -1.23
N THR A 152 8.95 -23.57 -1.86
CA THR A 152 10.36 -23.56 -2.26
C THR A 152 10.88 -22.14 -2.45
N SER A 153 11.93 -21.78 -1.71
CA SER A 153 12.67 -20.52 -1.81
C SER A 153 13.04 -20.19 -3.26
N ARG A 154 12.11 -19.61 -4.00
CA ARG A 154 12.46 -18.71 -5.09
C ARG A 154 12.88 -17.44 -4.38
N LYS A 155 14.15 -17.07 -4.54
CA LYS A 155 14.62 -15.71 -4.30
C LYS A 155 13.77 -14.78 -5.16
N ILE A 156 12.62 -14.36 -4.63
CA ILE A 156 11.96 -13.16 -5.08
C ILE A 156 12.94 -12.08 -4.67
N SER A 157 13.63 -11.50 -5.65
CA SER A 157 14.44 -10.32 -5.42
C SER A 157 13.53 -9.32 -4.71
N SER A 158 13.78 -9.09 -3.41
CA SER A 158 12.97 -8.18 -2.61
C SER A 158 13.00 -6.85 -3.32
N ALA A 159 11.88 -6.44 -3.92
CA ALA A 159 11.75 -5.06 -4.37
C ALA A 159 12.06 -4.19 -3.13
N PRO A 160 13.01 -3.24 -3.23
CA PRO A 160 13.35 -2.41 -2.09
C PRO A 160 12.08 -1.75 -1.59
N LEU A 161 11.82 -1.88 -0.29
CA LEU A 161 10.66 -1.24 0.32
C LEU A 161 10.76 0.27 0.08
N LEU A 162 9.78 0.80 -0.66
CA LEU A 162 9.64 2.22 -0.85
C LEU A 162 9.15 2.84 0.46
N HIS A 163 10.09 3.26 1.29
CA HIS A 163 9.78 4.03 2.49
C HIS A 163 9.04 5.33 2.13
N ALA A 164 8.25 5.84 3.06
CA ALA A 164 7.49 7.09 2.93
C ALA A 164 8.22 8.23 2.21
N SER A 165 9.50 8.48 2.51
CA SER A 165 10.29 9.55 1.89
C SER A 165 10.54 9.33 0.39
N GLU A 166 10.93 8.11 0.00
CA GLU A 166 11.12 7.76 -1.42
C GLU A 166 9.76 7.70 -2.12
N LEU A 167 8.72 7.22 -1.45
CA LEU A 167 7.36 7.20 -2.00
C LEU A 167 6.86 8.63 -2.34
N LYS A 168 7.03 9.59 -1.41
CA LYS A 168 6.72 11.00 -1.66
C LYS A 168 7.52 11.57 -2.82
N LYS A 169 8.80 11.23 -2.91
CA LYS A 169 9.67 11.65 -4.01
C LYS A 169 9.21 11.07 -5.35
N GLN A 170 8.91 9.78 -5.41
CA GLN A 170 8.38 9.13 -6.61
C GLN A 170 7.05 9.75 -7.06
N TRP A 171 6.16 10.05 -6.11
CA TRP A 171 4.92 10.78 -6.41
C TRP A 171 5.20 12.16 -7.00
N ASN A 172 6.05 12.96 -6.36
CA ASN A 172 6.38 14.30 -6.85
C ASN A 172 7.04 14.25 -8.24
N GLN A 173 7.82 13.21 -8.53
CA GLN A 173 8.47 13.02 -9.83
C GLN A 173 7.52 12.51 -10.91
N GLN A 174 6.63 11.55 -10.60
CA GLN A 174 5.80 10.88 -11.60
C GLN A 174 4.45 11.56 -11.80
N VAL A 175 3.90 12.15 -10.74
CA VAL A 175 2.57 12.79 -10.75
C VAL A 175 2.71 14.30 -10.86
N CYS A 176 3.64 14.90 -10.12
CA CYS A 176 3.74 16.35 -9.97
C CYS A 176 4.72 17.04 -10.93
N ALA A 177 5.39 16.29 -11.81
CA ALA A 177 6.40 16.86 -12.70
C ALA A 177 5.80 17.86 -13.69
N PRO A 178 6.53 18.95 -14.01
CA PRO A 178 6.10 19.94 -14.99
C PRO A 178 5.78 19.31 -16.34
N THR A 179 4.77 19.86 -16.99
CA THR A 179 4.23 19.45 -18.29
C THR A 179 4.44 20.53 -19.35
N GLY A 180 4.79 21.76 -18.93
CA GLY A 180 4.89 22.92 -19.81
C GLY A 180 3.54 23.61 -20.06
N ASN A 181 2.45 23.06 -19.51
CA ASN A 181 1.14 23.72 -19.47
C ASN A 181 0.92 24.31 -18.06
N PRO A 182 0.83 25.64 -17.91
CA PRO A 182 0.80 26.29 -16.60
C PRO A 182 -0.44 25.93 -15.77
N VAL A 183 -1.57 25.62 -16.42
CA VAL A 183 -2.81 25.22 -15.72
C VAL A 183 -2.68 23.81 -15.16
N LEU A 184 -2.14 22.88 -15.97
CA LEU A 184 -1.84 21.53 -15.52
C LEU A 184 -0.74 21.51 -14.46
N ASP A 185 0.29 22.34 -14.62
CA ASP A 185 1.40 22.42 -13.67
C ASP A 185 0.95 22.94 -12.32
N ALA A 186 0.02 23.91 -12.29
CA ALA A 186 -0.61 24.37 -11.04
C ALA A 186 -1.45 23.27 -10.39
N ALA A 187 -2.25 22.53 -11.18
CA ALA A 187 -3.04 21.41 -10.69
C ALA A 187 -2.15 20.32 -10.10
N PHE A 188 -1.13 19.88 -10.83
CA PHE A 188 -0.20 18.85 -10.38
C PHE A 188 0.65 19.29 -9.19
N ALA A 189 1.11 20.54 -9.14
CA ALA A 189 1.81 21.09 -7.98
C ALA A 189 0.94 21.11 -6.71
N SER A 190 -0.37 21.34 -6.84
CA SER A 190 -1.31 21.30 -5.70
C SER A 190 -1.45 19.91 -5.06
N SER A 191 -1.11 18.86 -5.82
CA SER A 191 -1.14 17.47 -5.37
C SER A 191 0.19 16.98 -4.79
N ALA A 192 1.22 17.83 -4.73
CA ALA A 192 2.53 17.47 -4.23
C ALA A 192 2.50 17.10 -2.75
N LEU A 193 3.31 16.10 -2.38
CA LEU A 193 3.47 15.68 -1.00
C LEU A 193 4.68 16.37 -0.38
N ARG A 194 4.48 16.96 0.80
CA ARG A 194 5.53 17.52 1.66
C ARG A 194 5.91 16.54 2.77
#